data_AF-A0A7W3QRJ5-F1
#
_entry.id   AF-A0A7W3QRJ5-F1
#
_cell.length_a   1.000
_cell.length_b   1.000
_cell.length_c   1.000
_cell.angle_alpha   90.00
_cell.angle_beta   90.00
_cell.angle_gamma   90.00
#
_symmetry.space_group_name_H-M   'P 1'
#
loop_
_entity.id
_entity.type
_entity.pdbx_description
1 polymer ?
#
loop_
_entity_poly.entity_id
_entity_poly.type
_entity_poly.pdbx_seq_one_letter_code
_entity_poly.pdbx_strand_id
1 'polypeptide(L)'
;MATPKNRRNETEQERRDRQLMELLQGFRVAVTGVQVLFAFLLTLPFATRFHTVDDTGRVLFYIALFGAAVASICFIAPAIQHRILFQAGQKPLLIRRANRFGIAAALALAISITAATTLIVQTLTDGWATVATAAVVGLLASWAWFVQPLLTRRAVDRAGHPDDDGDGREGRETEREAEREDERADEAEAVQHPLSRGGADVR
;
A
#
# COMPACT_ATOMS: atom_id res chain seq x y z
N MET A 1 11.21 -27.69 -26.32
CA MET A 1 10.63 -28.05 -25.02
C MET A 1 11.26 -27.12 -23.98
N ALA A 2 10.58 -26.01 -23.66
CA ALA A 2 11.12 -24.98 -22.76
C ALA A 2 11.05 -25.47 -21.31
N THR A 3 12.19 -25.50 -20.63
CA THR A 3 12.35 -25.90 -19.23
C THR A 3 11.51 -24.98 -18.34
N PRO A 4 10.67 -25.51 -17.43
CA PRO A 4 9.92 -24.66 -16.50
C PRO A 4 10.92 -23.99 -15.55
N LYS A 5 11.07 -22.66 -15.66
CA LYS A 5 11.90 -21.86 -14.75
C LYS A 5 11.37 -22.06 -13.33
N ASN A 6 12.21 -22.70 -12.51
CA ASN A 6 11.90 -23.15 -11.16
C ASN A 6 11.51 -21.93 -10.30
N ARG A 7 10.27 -21.90 -9.77
CA ARG A 7 9.72 -20.85 -8.88
C ARG A 7 10.58 -20.56 -7.64
N ARG A 8 11.55 -21.43 -7.33
CA ARG A 8 12.48 -21.34 -6.21
C ARG A 8 13.74 -20.49 -6.48
N ASN A 9 14.04 -20.14 -7.74
CA ASN A 9 15.20 -19.32 -8.14
C ASN A 9 14.78 -17.95 -8.74
N GLU A 10 13.71 -17.36 -8.23
CA GLU A 10 13.26 -16.03 -8.66
C GLU A 10 13.98 -14.97 -7.82
N THR A 11 14.69 -14.05 -8.47
CA THR A 11 15.39 -12.96 -7.75
C THR A 11 14.36 -11.99 -7.15
N GLU A 12 14.71 -11.33 -6.04
CA GLU A 12 13.88 -10.28 -5.41
C GLU A 12 13.43 -9.18 -6.39
N GLN A 13 14.21 -8.95 -7.45
CA GLN A 13 13.86 -8.04 -8.54
C GLN A 13 12.79 -8.60 -9.48
N GLU A 14 12.91 -9.87 -9.87
CA GLU A 14 11.89 -10.55 -10.70
C GLU A 14 10.55 -10.65 -9.97
N ARG A 15 10.56 -10.89 -8.65
CA ARG A 15 9.34 -10.85 -7.82
C ARG A 15 8.66 -9.48 -7.83
N ARG A 16 9.41 -8.39 -7.65
CA ARG A 16 8.85 -7.02 -7.67
C ARG A 16 8.32 -6.61 -9.03
N ASP A 17 9.00 -7.00 -10.11
CA ASP A 17 8.52 -6.74 -11.47
C ASP A 17 7.22 -7.52 -11.76
N ARG A 18 7.10 -8.75 -11.26
CA ARG A 18 5.88 -9.58 -11.36
C ARG A 18 4.72 -8.98 -10.56
N GLN A 19 4.98 -8.55 -9.32
CA GLN A 19 4.01 -7.83 -8.49
C GLN A 19 3.59 -6.50 -9.14
N LEU A 20 4.54 -5.75 -9.71
CA LEU A 20 4.22 -4.52 -10.44
C LEU A 20 3.37 -4.81 -11.68
N MET A 21 3.67 -5.89 -12.42
CA MET A 21 2.89 -6.33 -13.58
C MET A 21 1.46 -6.74 -13.19
N GLU A 22 1.29 -7.47 -12.08
CA GLU A 22 -0.02 -7.82 -11.53
C GLU A 22 -0.80 -6.56 -11.10
N LEU A 23 -0.14 -5.61 -10.43
CA LEU A 23 -0.73 -4.32 -10.08
C LEU A 23 -1.12 -3.50 -11.31
N LEU A 24 -0.27 -3.45 -12.34
CA LEU A 24 -0.54 -2.75 -13.60
C LEU A 24 -1.71 -3.40 -14.37
N GLN A 25 -1.88 -4.72 -14.26
CA GLN A 25 -3.03 -5.41 -14.82
C GLN A 25 -4.33 -5.02 -14.08
N GLY A 26 -4.29 -4.91 -12.74
CA GLY A 26 -5.39 -4.36 -11.95
C GLY A 26 -5.70 -2.90 -12.32
N PHE A 27 -4.66 -2.08 -12.49
CA PHE A 27 -4.82 -0.69 -12.93
C PHE A 27 -5.41 -0.58 -14.33
N ARG A 28 -5.18 -1.55 -15.23
CA ARG A 28 -5.77 -1.52 -16.58
C ARG A 28 -7.29 -1.56 -16.55
N VAL A 29 -7.88 -2.32 -15.63
CA VAL A 29 -9.34 -2.37 -15.43
C VAL A 29 -9.87 -1.01 -14.95
N ALA A 30 -9.13 -0.34 -14.06
CA ALA A 30 -9.49 1.00 -13.61
C ALA A 30 -9.36 2.02 -14.75
N VAL A 31 -8.26 1.97 -15.52
CA VAL A 31 -8.02 2.85 -16.67
C VAL A 31 -9.15 2.77 -17.69
N THR A 32 -9.65 1.58 -18.01
CA THR A 32 -10.78 1.45 -18.95
C THR A 32 -12.04 2.14 -18.41
N GLY A 33 -12.32 2.01 -17.10
CA GLY A 33 -13.44 2.73 -16.46
C GLY A 33 -13.29 4.25 -16.54
N VAL A 34 -12.11 4.78 -16.25
CA VAL A 34 -11.83 6.23 -16.33
C VAL A 34 -11.94 6.74 -17.76
N GLN A 35 -11.44 6.00 -18.75
CA GLN A 35 -11.51 6.41 -20.15
C GLN A 35 -12.95 6.51 -20.65
N VAL A 36 -13.81 5.57 -20.27
CA VAL A 36 -15.24 5.61 -20.60
C VAL A 36 -15.91 6.83 -19.95
N LEU A 37 -15.66 7.07 -18.66
CA LEU A 37 -16.18 8.26 -17.97
C LEU A 37 -15.72 9.55 -18.65
N PHE A 38 -14.43 9.65 -18.98
CA PHE A 38 -13.86 10.83 -19.62
C PHE A 38 -14.46 11.08 -21.01
N ALA A 39 -14.63 10.02 -21.81
CA ALA A 39 -15.28 10.12 -23.12
C ALA A 39 -16.73 10.59 -23.00
N PHE A 40 -17.50 10.08 -22.04
CA PHE A 40 -18.86 10.55 -21.77
C PHE A 40 -18.91 12.01 -21.32
N LEU A 41 -17.96 12.45 -20.50
CA LEU A 41 -17.87 13.86 -20.09
C LEU A 41 -17.55 14.77 -21.30
N LEU A 42 -16.73 14.33 -22.25
CA LEU A 42 -16.44 15.11 -23.46
C LEU A 42 -17.65 15.30 -24.39
N THR A 43 -18.63 14.39 -24.36
CA THR A 43 -19.82 14.48 -25.21
C THR A 43 -20.93 15.34 -24.60
N LEU A 44 -21.00 15.43 -23.26
CA LEU A 44 -21.99 16.26 -22.54
C LEU A 44 -22.18 17.70 -23.06
N PRO A 45 -21.12 18.50 -23.33
CA PRO A 45 -21.30 19.89 -23.77
C PRO A 45 -21.97 20.03 -25.14
N PHE A 46 -21.96 18.97 -25.95
CA PHE A 46 -22.63 18.94 -27.25
C PHE A 46 -24.07 18.44 -27.16
N ALA A 47 -24.53 18.00 -25.98
CA ALA A 47 -25.91 17.58 -25.78
C ALA A 47 -26.84 18.80 -25.80
N THR A 48 -27.99 18.68 -26.45
CA THR A 48 -28.97 19.76 -26.67
C THR A 48 -29.40 20.46 -25.38
N ARG A 49 -29.39 19.73 -24.27
CA ARG A 49 -29.83 20.22 -22.95
C ARG A 49 -28.72 20.90 -22.14
N PHE A 50 -27.46 20.83 -22.57
CA PHE A 50 -26.34 21.40 -21.81
C PHE A 50 -26.42 22.93 -21.68
N HIS A 51 -26.97 23.61 -22.68
CA HIS A 51 -27.16 25.07 -22.62
C HIS A 51 -28.13 25.53 -21.53
N THR A 52 -28.98 24.63 -21.00
CA THR A 52 -29.91 24.92 -19.90
C THR A 52 -29.29 24.70 -18.51
N VAL A 53 -28.04 24.25 -18.44
CA VAL A 53 -27.33 24.02 -17.19
C VAL A 53 -26.89 25.36 -16.59
N ASP A 54 -27.26 25.56 -15.33
CA ASP A 54 -26.91 26.73 -14.53
C ASP A 54 -25.40 26.82 -14.27
N ASP A 55 -24.89 27.99 -13.89
CA ASP A 55 -23.44 28.23 -13.80
C ASP A 55 -22.74 27.28 -12.80
N THR A 56 -23.41 26.92 -11.72
CA THR A 56 -22.91 25.92 -10.75
C THR A 56 -22.70 24.55 -11.39
N GLY A 57 -23.63 24.12 -12.26
CA GLY A 57 -23.52 22.85 -12.99
C GLY A 57 -22.36 22.86 -13.99
N ARG A 58 -22.05 24.01 -14.60
CA ARG A 58 -20.86 24.17 -15.46
C ARG A 58 -19.56 24.04 -14.68
N VAL A 59 -19.50 24.58 -13.47
CA VAL A 59 -18.32 24.42 -12.60
C VAL A 59 -18.12 22.94 -12.23
N LEU A 60 -19.19 22.25 -11.82
CA LEU A 60 -19.15 20.80 -11.56
C LEU A 60 -18.71 20.01 -12.78
N PHE A 61 -19.16 20.39 -13.97
CA PHE A 61 -18.74 19.78 -15.22
C PHE A 61 -17.23 19.89 -15.43
N TYR A 62 -16.66 21.10 -15.27
CA TYR A 62 -15.22 21.28 -15.42
C TYR A 62 -14.43 20.50 -14.38
N ILE A 63 -14.87 20.50 -13.12
CA ILE A 63 -14.23 19.70 -12.06
C ILE A 63 -14.25 18.21 -12.43
N ALA A 64 -15.39 17.71 -12.90
CA ALA A 64 -15.54 16.33 -13.35
C ALA A 64 -14.58 16.01 -14.50
N LEU A 65 -14.58 16.84 -15.55
CA LEU A 65 -13.81 16.64 -16.77
C LEU A 65 -12.30 16.68 -16.51
N PHE A 66 -11.82 17.72 -15.83
CA PHE A 66 -10.39 17.85 -15.52
C PHE A 66 -9.94 16.80 -14.50
N GLY A 67 -10.80 16.44 -13.54
CA GLY A 67 -10.52 15.33 -12.61
C GLY A 67 -10.31 14.00 -13.33
N ALA A 68 -11.18 13.66 -14.29
CA ALA A 68 -11.05 12.44 -15.10
C ALA A 68 -9.80 12.48 -16.01
N ALA A 69 -9.48 13.65 -16.58
CA ALA A 69 -8.26 13.82 -17.38
C ALA A 69 -6.98 13.61 -16.54
N VAL A 70 -6.90 14.23 -15.36
CA VAL A 70 -5.77 14.07 -14.43
C VAL A 70 -5.66 12.62 -13.97
N ALA A 71 -6.78 11.98 -13.60
CA ALA A 71 -6.81 10.57 -13.23
C ALA A 71 -6.25 9.67 -14.35
N SER A 72 -6.67 9.91 -15.59
CA SER A 72 -6.18 9.19 -16.77
C SER A 72 -4.67 9.34 -16.96
N ILE A 73 -4.16 10.58 -16.90
CA ILE A 73 -2.73 10.87 -17.06
C ILE A 73 -1.92 10.17 -15.96
N CYS A 74 -2.38 10.27 -14.71
CA CYS A 74 -1.69 9.66 -13.57
C CYS A 74 -1.73 8.12 -13.62
N PHE A 75 -2.81 7.49 -14.11
CA PHE A 75 -2.82 6.04 -14.29
C PHE A 75 -1.94 5.54 -15.45
N ILE A 76 -1.78 6.34 -16.51
CA ILE A 76 -0.97 5.97 -17.68
C ILE A 76 0.54 6.21 -17.39
N ALA A 77 0.87 7.18 -16.54
CA ALA A 77 2.25 7.58 -16.24
C ALA A 77 3.19 6.42 -15.82
N PRO A 78 2.82 5.49 -14.92
CA PRO A 78 3.66 4.35 -14.55
C PRO A 78 4.00 3.42 -15.73
N ALA A 79 3.03 3.20 -16.64
CA ALA A 79 3.23 2.35 -17.80
C ALA A 79 4.24 2.96 -18.78
N ILE A 80 4.16 4.28 -19.00
CA ILE A 80 5.11 5.01 -19.85
C ILE A 80 6.49 5.06 -19.19
N GLN A 81 6.56 5.39 -17.89
CA GLN A 81 7.83 5.45 -17.16
C GLN A 81 8.53 4.09 -17.10
N HIS A 82 7.79 2.99 -16.94
CA HIS A 82 8.36 1.65 -17.02
C HIS A 82 8.97 1.39 -18.39
N ARG A 83 8.28 1.79 -19.47
CA ARG A 83 8.76 1.60 -20.86
C ARG A 83 9.99 2.45 -21.20
N ILE A 84 10.10 3.65 -20.63
CA ILE A 84 11.23 4.58 -20.86
C ILE A 84 12.45 4.23 -19.99
N LEU A 85 12.24 3.92 -18.70
CA LEU A 85 13.34 3.71 -17.75
C LEU A 85 13.90 2.28 -17.76
N PHE A 86 13.32 1.37 -18.54
CA PHE A 86 13.80 -0.01 -18.67
C PHE A 86 15.26 -0.09 -19.15
N GLN A 87 15.74 0.92 -19.87
CA GLN A 87 17.13 1.01 -20.31
C GLN A 87 18.11 1.54 -19.25
N ALA A 88 17.64 2.13 -18.14
CA ALA A 88 18.49 2.90 -17.22
C ALA A 88 18.78 2.22 -15.86
N GLY A 89 18.33 0.97 -15.63
CA GLY A 89 18.73 0.15 -14.47
C GLY A 89 18.28 0.63 -13.07
N GLN A 90 17.62 1.78 -12.94
CA GLN A 90 17.21 2.37 -11.64
C GLN A 90 15.77 1.97 -11.23
N LYS A 91 15.56 0.66 -11.02
CA LYS A 91 14.26 0.05 -10.67
C LYS A 91 13.60 0.54 -9.35
N PRO A 92 14.31 0.88 -8.26
CA PRO A 92 13.66 1.21 -6.98
C PRO A 92 12.88 2.55 -6.95
N LEU A 93 13.36 3.58 -7.66
CA LEU A 93 12.74 4.90 -7.68
C LEU A 93 11.41 4.92 -8.46
N LEU A 94 11.28 4.02 -9.42
CA LEU A 94 10.11 3.87 -10.30
C LEU A 94 8.87 3.42 -9.50
N ILE A 95 9.05 2.45 -8.60
CA ILE A 95 7.97 1.87 -7.79
C ILE A 95 7.35 2.92 -6.84
N ARG A 96 8.20 3.73 -6.19
CA ARG A 96 7.75 4.77 -5.24
C ARG A 96 7.11 5.98 -5.92
N ARG A 97 7.40 6.21 -7.21
CA ARG A 97 6.69 7.20 -8.04
C ARG A 97 5.38 6.64 -8.57
N ALA A 98 5.35 5.40 -9.04
CA ALA A 98 4.15 4.72 -9.51
C ALA A 98 3.05 4.67 -8.43
N ASN A 99 3.41 4.36 -7.18
CA ASN A 99 2.44 4.36 -6.08
C ASN A 99 1.86 5.76 -5.80
N ARG A 100 2.67 6.82 -5.89
CA ARG A 100 2.20 8.21 -5.74
C ARG A 100 1.26 8.62 -6.87
N PHE A 101 1.58 8.25 -8.10
CA PHE A 101 0.70 8.48 -9.25
C PHE A 101 -0.62 7.71 -9.12
N GLY A 102 -0.59 6.46 -8.64
CA GLY A 102 -1.81 5.68 -8.38
C GLY A 102 -2.72 6.33 -7.33
N ILE A 103 -2.16 6.81 -6.22
CA ILE A 103 -2.91 7.52 -5.17
C ILE A 103 -3.47 8.84 -5.70
N ALA A 104 -2.66 9.62 -6.42
CA ALA A 104 -3.11 10.88 -7.03
C ALA A 104 -4.22 10.65 -8.07
N ALA A 105 -4.10 9.59 -8.88
CA ALA A 105 -5.12 9.20 -9.84
C ALA A 105 -6.44 8.83 -9.16
N ALA A 106 -6.38 8.03 -8.09
CA ALA A 106 -7.56 7.65 -7.32
C ALA A 106 -8.27 8.86 -6.69
N LEU A 107 -7.52 9.81 -6.14
CA LEU A 107 -8.06 11.06 -5.61
C LEU A 107 -8.76 11.89 -6.70
N ALA A 108 -8.08 12.11 -7.83
CA ALA A 108 -8.64 12.85 -8.95
C ALA A 108 -9.90 12.18 -9.52
N LEU A 109 -9.93 10.85 -9.56
CA LEU A 109 -11.09 10.08 -9.98
C LEU A 109 -12.26 10.22 -8.99
N ALA A 110 -11.99 10.25 -7.68
CA ALA A 110 -13.02 10.40 -6.65
C ALA A 110 -13.74 11.73 -6.80
N ILE A 111 -12.95 12.80 -6.98
CA ILE A 111 -13.45 14.14 -7.23
C ILE A 111 -14.26 14.16 -8.52
N SER A 112 -13.75 13.52 -9.58
CA SER A 112 -14.42 13.48 -10.87
C SER A 112 -15.80 12.82 -10.82
N ILE A 113 -15.88 11.62 -10.24
CA ILE A 113 -17.15 10.88 -10.10
C ILE A 113 -18.12 11.67 -9.21
N THR A 114 -17.65 12.19 -8.08
CA THR A 114 -18.50 12.96 -7.16
C THR A 114 -19.07 14.20 -7.86
N ALA A 115 -18.24 14.94 -8.60
CA ALA A 115 -18.68 16.12 -9.34
C ALA A 115 -19.65 15.75 -10.48
N ALA A 116 -19.37 14.69 -11.24
CA ALA A 116 -20.25 14.22 -12.32
C ALA A 116 -21.62 13.76 -11.79
N THR A 117 -21.66 13.01 -10.69
CA THR A 117 -22.91 12.57 -10.08
C THR A 117 -23.69 13.72 -9.44
N THR A 118 -22.98 14.68 -8.83
CA THR A 118 -23.61 15.88 -8.27
C THR A 118 -24.22 16.76 -9.37
N LEU A 119 -23.51 16.91 -10.49
CA LEU A 119 -24.02 17.63 -11.66
C LEU A 119 -25.34 17.03 -12.15
N ILE A 120 -25.39 15.71 -12.37
CA ILE A 120 -26.60 15.09 -12.93
C ILE A 120 -27.78 15.22 -11.95
N VAL A 121 -27.55 15.05 -10.64
CA VAL A 121 -28.62 15.23 -9.65
C VAL A 121 -29.09 16.68 -9.59
N GLN A 122 -28.17 17.65 -9.64
CA GLN A 122 -28.53 19.07 -9.69
C GLN A 122 -29.37 19.41 -10.91
N THR A 123 -29.09 18.80 -12.07
CA THR A 123 -29.90 19.05 -13.27
C THR A 123 -31.30 18.42 -13.22
N LEU A 124 -31.52 17.45 -12.33
CA LEU A 124 -32.79 16.73 -12.19
C LEU A 124 -33.61 17.18 -10.98
N THR A 125 -32.98 17.78 -9.97
CA THR A 125 -33.62 18.08 -8.68
C THR A 125 -33.15 19.43 -8.15
N ASP A 126 -34.09 20.25 -7.69
CA ASP A 126 -33.80 21.47 -6.95
C ASP A 126 -33.72 21.17 -5.45
N GLY A 127 -32.65 21.60 -4.77
CA GLY A 127 -32.55 21.60 -3.30
C GLY A 127 -31.50 20.66 -2.69
N TRP A 128 -31.81 20.12 -1.50
CA TRP A 128 -30.86 19.43 -0.62
C TRP A 128 -30.28 18.13 -1.20
N ALA A 129 -30.95 17.52 -2.18
CA ALA A 129 -30.52 16.29 -2.83
C ALA A 129 -29.13 16.40 -3.48
N THR A 130 -28.77 17.58 -4.00
CA THR A 130 -27.45 17.87 -4.58
C THR A 130 -26.35 17.75 -3.52
N VAL A 131 -26.58 18.34 -2.34
CA VAL A 131 -25.62 18.31 -1.23
C VAL A 131 -25.52 16.90 -0.63
N ALA A 132 -26.66 16.22 -0.47
CA ALA A 132 -26.68 14.84 -0.01
C ALA A 132 -25.93 13.91 -0.96
N THR A 133 -26.09 14.08 -2.27
CA THR A 133 -25.37 13.29 -3.29
C THR A 133 -23.87 13.53 -3.21
N ALA A 134 -23.44 14.80 -3.15
CA ALA A 134 -22.03 15.13 -3.02
C ALA A 134 -21.42 14.52 -1.74
N ALA A 135 -22.13 14.62 -0.62
CA ALA A 135 -21.70 14.05 0.64
C ALA A 135 -21.62 12.52 0.60
N VAL A 136 -22.68 11.84 0.14
CA VAL A 136 -22.75 10.37 0.12
C VAL A 136 -21.73 9.79 -0.86
N VAL A 137 -21.67 10.29 -2.10
CA VAL A 137 -20.74 9.78 -3.11
C VAL A 137 -19.29 10.08 -2.71
N GLY A 138 -19.03 11.30 -2.22
CA GLY A 138 -17.71 11.70 -1.74
C GLY A 138 -17.25 10.86 -0.54
N LEU A 139 -18.14 10.60 0.42
CA LEU A 139 -17.85 9.74 1.57
C LEU A 139 -17.62 8.29 1.16
N LEU A 140 -18.46 7.72 0.29
CA LEU A 140 -18.31 6.35 -0.17
C LEU A 140 -17.01 6.15 -0.95
N ALA A 141 -16.69 7.06 -1.87
CA ALA A 141 -15.43 7.02 -2.61
C ALA A 141 -14.22 7.17 -1.66
N SER A 142 -14.29 8.11 -0.73
CA SER A 142 -13.21 8.35 0.25
C SER A 142 -13.03 7.16 1.19
N TRP A 143 -14.14 6.57 1.65
CA TRP A 143 -14.16 5.42 2.54
C TRP A 143 -13.59 4.18 1.84
N ALA A 144 -14.14 3.83 0.67
CA ALA A 144 -13.76 2.64 -0.07
C ALA A 144 -12.27 2.67 -0.48
N TRP A 145 -11.75 3.84 -0.85
CA TRP A 145 -10.39 3.93 -1.41
C TRP A 145 -9.30 4.33 -0.41
N PHE A 146 -9.61 5.07 0.65
CA PHE A 146 -8.58 5.53 1.59
C PHE A 146 -8.72 4.89 2.97
N VAL A 147 -9.94 4.70 3.47
CA VAL A 147 -10.13 4.19 4.83
C VAL A 147 -9.77 2.72 4.96
N GLN A 148 -10.13 1.89 3.98
CA GLN A 148 -9.77 0.46 3.96
C GLN A 148 -8.23 0.22 3.95
N PRO A 149 -7.42 0.88 3.10
CA PRO A 149 -5.97 0.74 3.16
C PRO A 149 -5.34 1.36 4.41
N LEU A 150 -5.89 2.48 4.93
CA LEU A 150 -5.40 3.07 6.19
C LEU A 150 -5.65 2.17 7.40
N LEU A 151 -6.80 1.50 7.47
CA LEU A 151 -7.12 0.53 8.52
C LEU A 151 -6.21 -0.70 8.44
N THR A 152 -5.92 -1.17 7.23
CA THR A 152 -5.02 -2.32 7.01
C THR A 152 -3.59 -1.99 7.42
N ARG A 153 -3.09 -0.79 7.11
CA ARG A 153 -1.78 -0.32 7.58
C ARG A 153 -1.68 -0.31 9.10
N ARG A 154 -2.68 0.27 9.78
CA ARG A 154 -2.73 0.31 11.25
C ARG A 154 -2.81 -1.07 11.90
N ALA A 155 -3.46 -2.03 11.24
CA ALA A 155 -3.52 -3.42 11.72
C ALA A 155 -2.18 -4.13 11.59
N VAL A 156 -1.45 -3.92 10.49
CA VAL A 156 -0.10 -4.47 10.29
C VAL A 156 0.93 -3.82 11.22
N ASP A 157 0.85 -2.51 11.45
CA ASP A 157 1.74 -1.82 12.40
C ASP A 157 1.52 -2.30 13.86
N ARG A 158 0.27 -2.64 14.23
CA ARG A 158 -0.02 -3.29 15.53
C ARG A 158 0.45 -4.74 15.58
N ALA A 159 0.30 -5.49 14.49
CA ALA A 159 0.71 -6.89 14.40
C ALA A 159 2.23 -7.06 14.20
N GLY A 160 2.98 -5.97 13.95
CA GLY A 160 4.44 -5.94 13.95
C GLY A 160 5.05 -5.67 15.33
N HIS A 161 4.23 -5.52 16.38
CA HIS A 161 4.68 -5.41 17.77
C HIS A 161 4.03 -6.42 18.77
N PRO A 162 3.80 -7.70 18.42
CA PRO A 162 3.64 -8.75 19.40
C PRO A 162 5.01 -9.38 19.71
N ASP A 163 5.48 -9.15 20.94
CA ASP A 163 6.53 -9.90 21.64
C ASP A 163 7.98 -9.84 21.09
N ASP A 164 8.64 -8.70 21.29
CA ASP A 164 10.10 -8.65 21.53
C ASP A 164 10.43 -8.82 23.04
N ASP A 165 9.60 -9.59 23.76
CA ASP A 165 9.77 -9.90 25.18
C ASP A 165 10.11 -11.39 25.43
N GLY A 166 10.14 -12.21 24.36
CA GLY A 166 10.39 -13.66 24.43
C GLY A 166 11.84 -14.08 24.19
N ASP A 167 12.52 -13.47 23.21
CA ASP A 167 13.88 -13.87 22.78
C ASP A 167 14.94 -13.60 23.87
N GLY A 168 14.75 -12.53 24.65
CA GLY A 168 15.63 -12.19 25.76
C GLY A 168 15.46 -13.05 27.02
N ARG A 169 14.36 -13.82 27.16
CA ARG A 169 14.13 -14.69 28.32
C ARG A 169 14.72 -16.09 28.12
N GLU A 170 14.57 -16.68 26.94
CA GLU A 170 15.17 -17.98 26.63
C GLU A 170 16.71 -17.93 26.64
N GLY A 171 17.31 -16.84 26.13
CA GLY A 171 18.75 -16.62 26.21
C GLY A 171 19.27 -16.44 27.65
N ARG A 172 18.50 -15.76 28.51
CA ARG A 172 18.87 -15.58 29.93
C ARG A 172 18.64 -16.82 30.77
N GLU A 173 17.67 -17.66 30.43
CA GLU A 173 17.45 -18.94 31.11
C GLU A 173 18.54 -19.95 30.75
N THR A 174 18.91 -20.04 29.47
CA THR A 174 20.02 -20.91 29.02
C THR A 174 21.37 -20.46 29.59
N GLU A 175 21.65 -19.16 29.67
CA GLU A 175 22.89 -18.64 30.30
C GLU A 175 22.91 -18.93 31.81
N ARG A 176 21.77 -18.79 32.51
CA ARG A 176 21.65 -19.11 33.94
C ARG A 176 21.71 -20.62 34.23
N GLU A 177 21.26 -21.46 33.30
CA GLU A 177 21.37 -22.91 33.42
C GLU A 177 22.82 -23.35 33.24
N ALA A 178 23.54 -22.79 32.26
CA ALA A 178 24.96 -23.05 32.05
C ALA A 178 25.81 -22.61 33.27
N GLU A 179 25.53 -21.43 33.84
CA GLU A 179 26.26 -20.92 35.01
C GLU A 179 26.02 -21.80 36.27
N ARG A 180 24.81 -22.37 36.42
CA ARG A 180 24.48 -23.32 37.50
C ARG A 180 25.11 -24.69 37.31
N GLU A 181 25.33 -25.13 36.08
CA GLU A 181 26.04 -26.39 35.81
C GLU A 181 27.53 -26.26 36.11
N ASP A 182 28.14 -25.12 35.80
CA ASP A 182 29.54 -24.83 36.10
C ASP A 182 29.79 -24.74 37.61
N GLU A 183 28.93 -24.04 38.35
CA GLU A 183 29.02 -23.93 39.82
C GLU A 183 28.88 -25.30 40.51
N ARG A 184 28.04 -26.20 39.96
CA ARG A 184 27.90 -27.57 40.46
C ARG A 184 29.11 -28.45 40.12
N ALA A 185 29.76 -28.21 38.99
CA ALA A 185 30.98 -28.93 38.61
C ALA A 185 32.14 -28.55 39.54
N ASP A 186 32.31 -27.26 39.82
CA ASP A 186 33.30 -26.73 40.77
C ASP A 186 33.06 -27.25 42.20
N GLU A 187 31.80 -27.28 42.65
CA GLU A 187 31.46 -27.81 43.98
C GLU A 187 31.72 -29.32 44.08
N ALA A 188 31.44 -30.08 43.02
CA ALA A 188 31.74 -31.51 42.96
C ALA A 188 33.26 -31.78 42.95
N GLU A 189 34.05 -30.96 42.27
CA GLU A 189 35.52 -31.05 42.26
C GLU A 189 36.12 -30.68 43.63
N ALA A 190 35.59 -29.65 44.29
CA ALA A 190 36.00 -29.24 45.63
C ALA A 190 35.70 -30.31 46.71
N VAL A 191 34.58 -31.02 46.58
CA VAL A 191 34.21 -32.12 47.48
C VAL A 191 35.05 -33.38 47.23
N GLN A 192 35.51 -33.62 46.00
CA GLN A 192 36.37 -34.76 45.67
C GLN A 192 37.85 -34.56 46.01
N HIS A 193 38.31 -33.32 46.20
CA HIS A 193 39.72 -33.03 46.49
C HIS A 193 40.00 -32.33 47.84
N PRO A 194 39.55 -32.83 49.02
CA PRO A 194 39.86 -32.18 50.30
C PRO A 194 41.23 -32.59 50.91
N LEU A 195 41.96 -33.57 50.38
CA LEU A 195 43.07 -34.22 51.12
C LEU A 195 44.50 -34.02 50.59
N SER A 196 44.77 -33.09 49.66
CA SER A 196 46.15 -32.89 49.15
C SER A 196 46.66 -31.45 49.21
N ARG A 197 46.37 -30.72 50.30
CA ARG A 197 47.00 -29.40 50.54
C ARG A 197 47.47 -29.10 51.97
N GLY A 198 47.52 -30.07 52.87
CA GLY A 198 48.03 -29.83 54.23
C GLY A 198 49.00 -30.92 54.68
N GLY A 199 50.29 -30.75 54.43
CA GLY A 199 51.29 -31.68 54.97
C GLY A 199 52.69 -31.55 54.37
N ALA A 200 53.23 -30.33 54.30
CA ALA A 200 54.63 -30.12 53.97
C ALA A 200 55.20 -28.99 54.84
N ASP A 201 55.34 -29.25 56.15
CA ASP A 201 56.43 -28.68 56.96
C ASP A 201 56.43 -29.33 58.35
N VAL A 202 57.44 -30.13 58.69
CA VAL A 202 58.13 -30.19 60.00
C VAL A 202 59.39 -31.06 59.83
N ARG A 203 60.55 -30.38 59.87
CA ARG A 203 61.90 -30.77 60.36
C ARG A 203 62.41 -32.21 60.23
#